data_AF-A0A7J7E2L3-F1
#
_entry.id   AF-A0A7J7E2L3-F1
#
_cell.length_a   1.000
_cell.length_b   1.000
_cell.length_c   1.000
_cell.angle_alpha   90.00
_cell.angle_beta   90.00
_cell.angle_gamma   90.00
#
_symmetry.space_group_name_H-M   'P 1'
#
loop_
_entity.id
_entity.type
_entity.pdbx_description
1 polymer ?
#
loop_
_entity_poly.entity_id
_entity_poly.type
_entity_poly.pdbx_seq_one_letter_code
_entity_poly.pdbx_strand_id
1 'polypeptide(L)'
;MITFLFTLRSSYVHHLDQLKKTPAVGEITPRFSTNENIFTVGGSYAVDPLTVVKAKLNNHGKLRDLLQHEVIPKSIVAISSESDTRALDKNPRLGVALALKP
;
A
#
# COMPACT_ATOMS: atom_id res chain seq x y z
N MET A 1 33.64 0.97 -8.27
CA MET A 1 32.65 -0.11 -8.02
C MET A 1 31.27 0.51 -8.10
N ILE A 2 30.55 0.30 -9.21
CA ILE A 2 29.21 0.85 -9.42
C ILE A 2 28.21 -0.19 -8.88
N THR A 3 27.54 0.11 -7.77
CA THR A 3 26.53 -0.78 -7.19
C THR A 3 25.23 -0.62 -7.99
N PHE A 4 24.90 -1.62 -8.81
CA PHE A 4 23.61 -1.68 -9.50
C PHE A 4 22.51 -2.10 -8.50
N LEU A 5 21.50 -1.25 -8.34
CA LEU A 5 20.28 -1.55 -7.56
C LEU A 5 19.23 -2.15 -8.50
N PHE A 6 18.89 -3.44 -8.34
CA PHE A 6 17.82 -4.08 -9.10
C PHE A 6 16.55 -4.21 -8.24
N THR A 7 15.44 -3.60 -8.66
CA THR A 7 14.12 -3.75 -8.01
C THR A 7 13.22 -4.58 -8.91
N LEU A 8 12.85 -5.80 -8.49
CA LEU A 8 11.87 -6.62 -9.20
C LEU A 8 10.49 -6.38 -8.57
N ARG A 9 9.58 -5.71 -9.29
CA ARG A 9 8.20 -5.49 -8.83
C ARG A 9 7.27 -6.42 -9.60
N SER A 10 6.62 -7.33 -8.91
CA SER A 10 5.51 -8.12 -9.47
C SER A 10 4.19 -7.64 -8.86
N SER A 11 3.18 -7.40 -9.68
CA SER A 11 1.86 -6.97 -9.23
C SER A 11 0.83 -7.85 -9.91
N TYR A 12 -0.05 -8.46 -9.11
CA TYR A 12 -1.08 -9.38 -9.58
C TYR A 12 -2.46 -8.80 -9.30
N VAL A 13 -3.11 -8.32 -10.35
CA VAL A 13 -4.45 -7.70 -10.28
C VAL A 13 -5.50 -8.76 -10.59
N HIS A 14 -6.38 -9.05 -9.64
CA HIS A 14 -7.54 -9.93 -9.86
C HIS A 14 -8.84 -9.11 -9.83
N HIS A 15 -9.44 -8.92 -11.01
CA HIS A 15 -10.79 -8.36 -11.10
C HIS A 15 -11.81 -9.44 -10.74
N LEU A 16 -12.32 -9.41 -9.50
CA LEU A 16 -13.48 -10.22 -9.12
C LEU A 16 -14.72 -9.51 -9.66
N ASP A 17 -15.46 -10.15 -10.57
CA ASP A 17 -16.73 -9.64 -11.07
C ASP A 17 -17.80 -10.73 -11.04
N GLN A 18 -18.78 -10.54 -10.15
CA GLN A 18 -20.16 -10.93 -10.37
C GLN A 18 -21.01 -10.01 -9.47
N LEU A 19 -21.63 -9.00 -10.08
CA LEU A 19 -22.60 -8.03 -9.52
C LEU A 19 -22.10 -6.71 -8.88
N LYS A 20 -20.86 -6.55 -8.42
CA LYS A 20 -20.37 -5.28 -7.83
C LYS A 20 -18.89 -5.05 -8.18
N LYS A 21 -18.63 -4.05 -9.04
CA LYS A 21 -17.32 -3.66 -9.57
C LYS A 21 -16.32 -3.24 -8.48
N THR A 22 -15.67 -4.21 -7.85
CA THR A 22 -14.70 -3.94 -6.79
C THR A 22 -13.38 -4.66 -7.09
N PRO A 23 -12.41 -3.98 -7.76
CA PRO A 23 -11.13 -4.61 -8.12
C PRO A 23 -10.25 -4.88 -6.89
N ALA A 24 -9.81 -6.14 -6.73
CA ALA A 24 -8.85 -6.56 -5.72
C ALA A 24 -7.47 -6.77 -6.37
N VAL A 25 -6.43 -6.16 -5.83
CA VAL A 25 -5.06 -6.25 -6.34
C VAL A 25 -4.15 -6.80 -5.25
N GLY A 26 -3.43 -7.88 -5.50
CA GLY A 26 -2.30 -8.32 -4.67
C GLY A 26 -1.00 -7.84 -5.29
N GLU A 27 -0.17 -7.08 -4.58
CA GLU A 27 1.15 -6.66 -5.06
C GLU A 27 2.27 -7.35 -4.26
N ILE A 28 2.99 -8.30 -4.88
CA ILE A 28 4.17 -8.93 -4.27
C ILE A 28 5.43 -8.25 -4.84
N THR A 29 6.04 -7.34 -4.07
CA THR A 29 7.23 -6.59 -4.53
C THR A 29 8.49 -7.07 -3.80
N PRO A 30 9.21 -8.09 -4.31
CA PRO A 30 10.52 -8.46 -3.78
C PRO A 30 11.58 -7.44 -4.22
N ARG A 31 12.01 -6.55 -3.31
CA ARG A 31 13.02 -5.53 -3.60
C ARG A 31 14.41 -5.99 -3.11
N PHE A 32 15.25 -6.47 -4.03
CA PHE A 32 16.62 -6.88 -3.73
C PHE A 32 17.58 -5.67 -3.77
N SER A 33 17.83 -5.05 -2.62
CA SER A 33 18.83 -3.98 -2.49
C SER A 33 20.04 -4.51 -1.70
N THR A 34 21.25 -4.31 -2.23
CA THR A 34 22.54 -4.86 -1.76
C THR A 34 23.03 -4.30 -0.42
N ASN A 35 22.15 -3.73 0.40
CA ASN A 35 22.50 -3.24 1.75
C ASN A 35 21.60 -3.77 2.86
N GLU A 36 20.41 -4.29 2.57
CA GLU A 36 19.52 -4.99 3.49
C GLU A 36 18.38 -5.53 2.62
N ASN A 37 18.20 -6.85 2.56
CA ASN A 37 17.26 -7.45 1.60
C ASN A 37 15.81 -7.26 2.10
N ILE A 38 15.18 -6.11 1.78
CA ILE A 38 13.82 -5.77 2.24
C ILE A 38 12.77 -6.43 1.35
N PHE A 39 12.27 -7.58 1.78
CA PHE A 39 11.12 -8.23 1.16
C PHE A 39 9.82 -7.54 1.61
N THR A 40 8.98 -7.09 0.66
CA THR A 40 7.69 -6.44 0.96
C THR A 40 6.55 -7.16 0.25
N VAL A 41 5.54 -7.56 1.02
CA VAL A 41 4.28 -8.10 0.51
C VAL A 41 3.21 -7.05 0.74
N GLY A 42 2.38 -6.79 -0.26
CA GLY A 42 1.28 -5.85 -0.10
C GLY A 42 0.09 -6.18 -0.98
N GLY A 43 -0.94 -5.40 -0.81
CA GLY A 43 -2.16 -5.48 -1.59
C GLY A 43 -2.83 -4.11 -1.66
N SER A 44 -3.69 -3.96 -2.65
CA SER A 44 -4.59 -2.84 -2.83
C SER A 44 -5.97 -3.40 -3.12
N TYR A 45 -6.94 -3.12 -2.29
CA TYR A 45 -8.32 -3.54 -2.46
C TYR A 45 -9.17 -2.29 -2.67
N ALA A 46 -9.80 -2.14 -3.84
CA ALA A 46 -10.92 -1.22 -3.93
C ALA A 46 -12.02 -1.78 -3.02
N VAL A 47 -12.68 -0.94 -2.22
CA VAL A 47 -13.86 -1.35 -1.43
C VAL A 47 -15.11 -1.02 -2.23
N ASP A 48 -15.07 0.11 -2.92
CA ASP A 48 -16.09 0.64 -3.81
C ASP A 48 -15.40 1.49 -4.92
N PRO A 49 -16.14 2.04 -5.89
CA PRO A 49 -15.53 2.83 -6.98
C PRO A 49 -14.76 4.08 -6.54
N LEU A 50 -14.97 4.58 -5.33
CA LEU A 50 -14.39 5.81 -4.77
C LEU A 50 -13.37 5.51 -3.66
N THR A 51 -13.37 4.31 -3.09
CA THR A 51 -12.57 3.95 -1.92
C THR A 51 -11.59 2.83 -2.25
N VAL A 52 -10.30 3.06 -1.96
CA VAL A 52 -9.23 2.08 -2.10
C VAL A 52 -8.43 1.98 -0.82
N VAL A 53 -8.28 0.76 -0.32
CA VAL A 53 -7.42 0.42 0.81
C VAL A 53 -6.14 -0.22 0.27
N LYS A 54 -4.99 0.14 0.81
CA LYS A 54 -3.71 -0.49 0.53
C LYS A 54 -3.07 -0.92 1.84
N ALA A 55 -2.42 -2.07 1.84
CA ALA A 55 -1.66 -2.58 2.96
C ALA A 55 -0.32 -3.12 2.45
N LYS A 56 0.75 -2.91 3.21
CA LYS A 56 2.10 -3.40 2.89
C LYS A 56 2.80 -3.81 4.17
N LEU A 57 3.33 -5.03 4.19
CA LEU A 57 4.15 -5.56 5.26
C LEU A 57 5.54 -5.89 4.71
N ASN A 58 6.59 -5.49 5.42
CA ASN A 58 7.95 -5.89 5.09
C ASN A 58 8.52 -6.91 6.08
N ASN A 59 9.62 -7.56 5.69
CA ASN A 59 10.36 -8.52 6.52
C ASN A 59 11.01 -7.94 7.78
N HIS A 60 10.94 -6.62 7.99
CA HIS A 60 11.35 -5.96 9.22
C HIS A 60 10.20 -5.80 10.22
N GLY A 61 8.99 -6.26 9.86
CA GLY A 61 7.81 -6.14 10.71
C GLY A 61 7.06 -4.81 10.56
N LYS A 62 7.44 -3.95 9.62
CA LYS A 62 6.71 -2.68 9.40
C LYS A 62 5.47 -2.94 8.54
N LEU A 63 4.31 -2.69 9.13
CA LEU A 63 3.02 -2.65 8.45
C LEU A 63 2.69 -1.20 8.08
N ARG A 64 2.30 -0.98 6.83
CA ARG A 64 1.89 0.31 6.29
C ARG A 64 0.54 0.15 5.62
N ASP A 65 -0.45 0.87 6.12
CA ASP A 65 -1.79 0.88 5.56
C ASP A 65 -2.14 2.28 5.05
N LEU A 66 -2.98 2.32 4.02
CA LEU A 66 -3.42 3.55 3.37
C LEU A 66 -4.85 3.37 2.88
N LEU A 67 -5.78 4.08 3.49
CA LEU A 67 -7.12 4.30 2.98
C LEU A 67 -7.12 5.55 2.11
N GLN A 68 -7.66 5.46 0.90
CA GLN A 68 -7.92 6.61 0.04
C GLN A 68 -9.40 6.59 -0.33
N HIS A 69 -10.06 7.73 -0.19
CA HIS A 69 -11.46 7.91 -0.51
C HIS A 69 -11.65 9.18 -1.33
N GLU A 70 -12.30 9.06 -2.47
CA GLU A 70 -12.69 10.18 -3.32
C GLU A 70 -13.97 10.82 -2.77
N VAL A 71 -13.84 12.03 -2.23
CA VAL A 71 -14.95 12.75 -1.55
C VAL A 71 -15.79 13.55 -2.56
N ILE A 72 -15.12 14.14 -3.55
CA ILE A 72 -15.69 14.94 -4.64
C ILE A 72 -14.97 14.46 -5.91
N PRO A 73 -15.59 14.52 -7.11
CA PRO A 73 -14.93 14.10 -8.34
C PRO A 73 -13.49 14.60 -8.44
N LYS A 74 -12.56 13.64 -8.50
CA LYS A 74 -11.12 13.82 -8.58
C LYS A 74 -10.44 14.44 -7.34
N SER A 75 -11.15 14.67 -6.24
CA SER A 75 -10.61 15.12 -4.94
C SER A 75 -10.59 13.97 -3.93
N ILE A 76 -9.43 13.72 -3.33
CA ILE A 76 -9.16 12.51 -2.54
C ILE A 76 -8.75 12.90 -1.11
N VAL A 77 -9.37 12.25 -0.14
CA VAL A 77 -8.88 12.18 1.25
C VAL A 77 -8.13 10.86 1.41
N ALA A 78 -6.95 10.92 2.01
CA ALA A 78 -6.15 9.76 2.31
C ALA A 78 -5.82 9.72 3.81
N ILE A 79 -5.94 8.54 4.40
CA ILE A 79 -5.57 8.26 5.79
C ILE A 79 -4.55 7.14 5.75
N SER A 80 -3.39 7.35 6.35
CA SER A 80 -2.31 6.37 6.40
C SER A 80 -1.96 6.02 7.84
N SER A 81 -1.52 4.78 8.03
CA SER A 81 -0.96 4.31 9.30
C SER A 81 0.30 3.50 9.04
N GLU A 82 1.31 3.69 9.88
CA GLU A 82 2.52 2.88 9.91
C GLU A 82 2.73 2.36 11.33
N SER A 83 2.77 1.04 11.47
CA SER A 83 3.02 0.35 12.73
C SER A 83 4.17 -0.64 12.58
N ASP A 84 4.87 -0.87 13.68
CA ASP A 84 5.90 -1.91 13.75
C ASP A 84 5.32 -3.10 14.53
N THR A 85 5.00 -4.18 13.81
CA THR A 85 4.44 -5.41 14.39
C THR A 85 5.40 -6.12 15.35
N ARG A 86 6.69 -5.76 15.34
CA ARG A 86 7.70 -6.29 16.27
C ARG A 86 7.95 -5.38 17.47
N ALA A 87 7.49 -4.14 17.42
CA ALA A 87 7.60 -3.15 18.49
C ALA A 87 6.21 -2.59 18.81
N LEU A 88 5.34 -3.46 19.32
CA LEU A 88 3.94 -3.14 19.64
C LEU A 88 3.81 -2.12 20.78
N ASP A 89 4.90 -1.90 21.53
CA ASP A 89 5.06 -0.86 22.54
C ASP A 89 5.17 0.56 21.95
N LYS A 90 5.46 0.68 20.65
CA LYS A 90 5.55 1.98 19.97
C LYS A 90 4.19 2.41 19.42
N ASN A 91 3.86 3.68 19.65
CA ASN A 91 2.68 4.27 19.04
C ASN A 91 2.77 4.21 17.50
N PRO A 92 1.68 3.80 16.82
CA PRO A 92 1.63 3.83 15.36
C PRO A 92 1.71 5.28 14.87
N ARG A 93 2.36 5.49 13.73
CA ARG A 93 2.36 6.78 13.05
C ARG A 93 1.11 6.88 12.21
N LEU A 94 0.32 7.92 12.43
CA LEU A 94 -0.88 8.20 11.63
C LEU A 94 -0.63 9.43 10.76
N GLY A 95 -1.16 9.42 9.55
CA GLY A 95 -1.09 10.53 8.61
C GLY A 95 -2.43 10.74 7.94
N VAL A 96 -2.75 12.00 7.63
CA VAL A 96 -3.92 12.37 6.82
C VAL A 96 -3.45 13.31 5.72
N ALA A 97 -3.97 13.11 4.51
CA ALA A 97 -3.71 13.98 3.37
C ALA A 97 -5.03 14.29 2.65
N LEU A 98 -5.12 15.49 2.10
CA LEU A 98 -6.23 15.93 1.27
C LEU A 98 -5.65 16.46 -0.04
N ALA A 99 -6.11 15.90 -1.15
CA ALA A 99 -5.79 16.35 -2.49
C ALA A 99 -7.06 16.90 -3.14
N LEU A 100 -7.13 18.22 -3.33
CA LEU A 100 -8.27 18.87 -3.98
C LEU A 100 -7.95 19.09 -5.44
N LYS A 101 -8.94 18.85 -6.30
CA LYS A 101 -8.94 19.39 -7.66
C LYS A 101 -9.94 20.55 -7.74
N PRO A 102 -9.52 21.72 -8.28
CA PRO A 102 -10.41 22.85 -8.51
C PRO A 102 -11.46 22.54 -9.58
#